data_AF-A0A921GRR4-F1
#
_entry.id   AF-A0A921GRR4-F1
#
_cell.length_a   1.000
_cell.length_b   1.000
_cell.length_c   1.000
_cell.angle_alpha   90.00
_cell.angle_beta   90.00
_cell.angle_gamma   90.00
#
_symmetry.space_group_name_H-M   'P 1'
#
loop_
_entity.id
_entity.type
_entity.pdbx_description
1 polymer ?
#
loop_
_entity_poly.entity_id
_entity_poly.type
_entity_poly.pdbx_seq_one_letter_code
_entity_poly.pdbx_strand_id
1 'polypeptide(L)'
;MEAPEHLSDDVRAIWDEVMGRMPEGRSVDATRFEVYCTQVHAFRKAAEDVQENGVRIEDATGRMVRNPSISTLQDMTKQLNTWGAEFAPPNSMPKRRRGTMYDATCKSVAAAEHLKGRAEYAGTIEAVKTLAWLIDEAQRSGLHAMQSAAYGTIPSYLKGCAALQVTPATPPSEATKKPGKSGNKLLMMRGTS
;
A
#
# COMPACT_ATOMS: atom_id res chain seq x y z
N MET A 1 1.91 -6.78 -28.18
CA MET A 1 2.87 -5.73 -28.57
C MET A 1 4.18 -6.43 -28.85
N GLU A 2 4.77 -6.21 -30.03
CA GLU A 2 6.01 -6.86 -30.44
C GLU A 2 7.23 -6.06 -29.95
N ALA A 3 8.34 -6.75 -29.68
CA ALA A 3 9.59 -6.12 -29.22
C ALA A 3 10.28 -5.37 -30.38
N PRO A 4 10.76 -4.13 -30.18
CA PRO A 4 11.49 -3.40 -31.20
C PRO A 4 12.74 -4.13 -31.72
N GLU A 5 13.00 -4.02 -33.03
CA GLU A 5 14.09 -4.71 -33.72
C GLU A 5 15.50 -4.23 -33.33
N HIS A 6 15.63 -3.05 -32.70
CA HIS A 6 16.93 -2.55 -32.25
C HIS A 6 17.35 -3.07 -30.88
N LEU A 7 16.46 -3.76 -30.16
CA LEU A 7 16.78 -4.33 -28.85
C LEU A 7 17.71 -5.53 -28.99
N SER A 8 18.63 -5.67 -28.04
CA SER A 8 19.44 -6.88 -27.92
C SER A 8 18.57 -8.08 -27.54
N ASP A 9 19.04 -9.28 -27.88
CA ASP A 9 18.31 -10.52 -27.62
C ASP A 9 17.96 -10.69 -26.14
N ASP A 10 18.88 -10.33 -25.24
CA ASP A 10 18.64 -10.39 -23.80
C ASP A 10 17.51 -9.44 -23.34
N VAL A 11 17.44 -8.24 -23.94
CA VAL A 11 16.38 -7.27 -23.62
C VAL A 11 15.05 -7.71 -24.22
N ARG A 12 15.05 -8.31 -25.43
CA ARG A 12 13.84 -8.91 -26.02
C ARG A 12 13.30 -10.07 -25.20
N ALA A 13 14.17 -10.93 -24.67
CA ALA A 13 13.74 -12.01 -23.79
C ALA A 13 13.02 -11.48 -22.54
N ILE A 14 13.52 -10.37 -21.97
CA ILE A 14 12.85 -9.68 -20.85
C ILE A 14 11.52 -9.07 -21.28
N TRP A 15 11.48 -8.43 -22.46
CA TRP A 15 10.27 -7.87 -23.04
C TRP A 15 9.16 -8.91 -23.15
N ASP A 16 9.47 -10.07 -23.73
CA ASP A 16 8.53 -11.17 -23.92
C ASP A 16 8.11 -11.78 -22.58
N GLU A 17 9.04 -11.95 -21.64
CA GLU A 17 8.77 -12.43 -20.29
C GLU A 17 7.74 -11.54 -19.57
N VAL A 18 7.93 -10.22 -19.63
CA VAL A 18 7.08 -9.26 -18.91
C VAL A 18 5.75 -9.07 -19.63
N MET A 19 5.74 -8.97 -20.96
CA MET A 19 4.50 -8.90 -21.74
C MET A 19 3.64 -10.15 -21.57
N GLY A 20 4.23 -11.34 -21.52
CA GLY A 20 3.52 -12.60 -21.30
C GLY A 20 2.82 -12.70 -19.93
N ARG A 21 3.20 -11.84 -18.96
CA ARG A 21 2.57 -11.76 -17.63
C ARG A 21 1.52 -10.65 -17.53
N MET A 22 1.42 -9.78 -18.53
CA MET A 22 0.45 -8.69 -18.53
C MET A 22 -0.95 -9.21 -18.85
N PRO A 23 -2.00 -8.68 -18.21
CA PRO A 23 -3.37 -9.03 -18.55
C PRO A 23 -3.68 -8.56 -19.98
N GLU A 24 -4.44 -9.39 -20.70
CA GLU A 24 -4.87 -9.10 -22.06
C GLU A 24 -5.62 -7.75 -22.15
N GLY A 25 -5.32 -6.97 -23.18
CA GLY A 25 -5.96 -5.67 -23.42
C GLY A 25 -5.42 -4.51 -22.57
N ARG A 26 -4.42 -4.72 -21.69
CA ARG A 26 -3.76 -3.62 -20.98
C ARG A 26 -3.00 -2.73 -21.96
N SER A 27 -3.32 -1.44 -21.97
CA SER A 27 -2.54 -0.44 -22.70
C SER A 27 -1.22 -0.19 -21.97
N VAL A 28 -0.13 -0.23 -22.72
CA VAL A 28 1.24 -0.05 -22.22
C VAL A 28 1.93 0.95 -23.17
N ASP A 29 2.64 1.92 -22.61
CA ASP A 29 3.49 2.82 -23.41
C ASP A 29 4.75 2.06 -23.84
N ALA A 30 4.92 1.84 -25.15
CA ALA A 30 6.00 1.04 -25.71
C ALA A 30 7.39 1.62 -25.37
N THR A 31 7.54 2.94 -25.41
CA THR A 31 8.81 3.63 -25.12
C THR A 31 9.18 3.48 -23.65
N ARG A 32 8.23 3.67 -22.74
CA ARG A 32 8.45 3.47 -21.30
C ARG A 32 8.75 2.00 -20.98
N PHE A 33 8.10 1.09 -21.68
CA PHE A 33 8.31 -0.35 -21.53
C PHE A 33 9.70 -0.78 -22.02
N GLU A 34 10.16 -0.22 -23.13
CA GLU A 34 11.52 -0.42 -23.64
C GLU A 34 12.58 -0.01 -22.61
N VAL A 35 12.41 1.18 -22.06
CA VAL A 35 13.29 1.75 -21.03
C VAL A 35 13.29 0.88 -19.78
N TYR A 36 12.14 0.34 -19.37
CA TYR A 36 12.02 -0.61 -18.27
C TYR A 36 12.78 -1.91 -18.53
N CYS A 37 12.58 -2.55 -19.69
CA CYS A 37 13.24 -3.81 -20.03
C CYS A 37 14.77 -3.66 -20.05
N THR A 38 15.26 -2.53 -20.55
CA THR A 38 16.69 -2.18 -20.55
C THR A 38 17.25 -2.04 -19.13
N GLN A 39 16.51 -1.41 -18.21
CA GLN A 39 16.90 -1.31 -16.80
C GLN A 39 16.89 -2.66 -16.08
N VAL A 40 15.91 -3.52 -16.36
CA VAL A 40 15.86 -4.88 -15.82
C VAL A 40 17.08 -5.69 -16.29
N HIS A 41 17.47 -5.56 -17.55
CA HIS A 41 18.68 -6.19 -18.08
C HIS A 41 19.93 -5.71 -17.35
N ALA A 42 20.12 -4.39 -17.23
CA ALA A 42 21.24 -3.80 -16.51
C ALA A 42 21.29 -4.22 -15.04
N PHE A 43 20.13 -4.31 -14.38
CA PHE A 43 20.01 -4.83 -13.02
C PHE A 43 20.47 -6.29 -12.92
N ARG A 44 19.97 -7.17 -13.80
CA ARG A 44 20.33 -8.60 -13.83
C ARG A 44 21.83 -8.78 -14.05
N LYS A 45 22.43 -8.02 -14.97
CA LYS A 45 23.89 -8.04 -15.23
C LYS A 45 24.71 -7.55 -14.06
N ALA A 46 24.31 -6.45 -13.42
CA ALA A 46 24.99 -5.96 -12.22
C ALA A 46 24.89 -6.95 -11.04
N ALA A 47 23.75 -7.64 -10.91
CA ALA A 47 23.56 -8.66 -9.87
C ALA A 47 24.42 -9.90 -10.12
N GLU A 48 24.48 -10.37 -11.37
CA GLU A 48 25.34 -11.48 -11.82
C GLU A 48 26.81 -11.18 -11.53
N ASP A 49 27.31 -10.00 -11.93
CA ASP A 49 28.70 -9.61 -11.67
C ASP A 49 29.04 -9.53 -10.17
N VAL A 50 28.15 -8.99 -9.34
CA VAL A 50 28.36 -8.96 -7.88
C VAL A 50 28.35 -10.36 -7.28
N GLN A 51 27.56 -11.28 -7.83
CA GLN A 51 27.50 -12.68 -7.38
C GLN A 51 28.78 -13.44 -7.77
N GLU A 52 29.29 -13.23 -8.98
CA GLU A 52 30.48 -13.92 -9.50
C GLU A 52 31.78 -13.37 -8.90
N ASN A 53 31.94 -12.04 -8.92
CA ASN A 53 33.19 -11.37 -8.55
C ASN A 53 33.20 -10.88 -7.10
N GLY A 54 32.05 -10.94 -6.43
CA GLY A 54 31.90 -10.48 -5.06
C GLY A 54 31.81 -8.97 -4.91
N VAL A 55 31.73 -8.53 -3.65
CA VAL A 55 31.48 -7.13 -3.27
C VAL A 55 32.74 -6.26 -3.41
N ARG A 56 33.91 -6.88 -3.44
CA ARG A 56 35.20 -6.22 -3.61
C ARG A 56 35.99 -6.96 -4.68
N ILE A 57 36.54 -6.20 -5.62
CA ILE A 57 37.32 -6.72 -6.76
C ILE A 57 38.69 -6.04 -6.77
N GLU A 58 39.66 -6.68 -7.39
CA GLU A 58 40.98 -6.11 -7.63
C GLU A 58 40.92 -5.16 -8.84
N ASP A 59 41.39 -3.93 -8.69
CA ASP A 59 41.51 -2.99 -9.81
C ASP A 59 42.75 -3.30 -10.67
N ALA A 60 42.90 -2.59 -11.79
CA ALA A 60 44.05 -2.77 -12.69
C ALA A 60 45.42 -2.50 -12.03
N THR A 61 45.46 -1.91 -10.84
CA THR A 61 46.67 -1.60 -10.07
C THR A 61 46.93 -2.61 -8.94
N GLY A 62 46.10 -3.63 -8.82
CA GLY A 62 46.20 -4.66 -7.78
C GLY A 62 45.54 -4.29 -6.45
N ARG A 63 44.75 -3.20 -6.41
CA ARG A 63 44.09 -2.74 -5.17
C ARG A 63 42.68 -3.28 -5.07
N MET A 64 42.31 -3.76 -3.88
CA MET A 64 40.93 -4.16 -3.61
C MET A 64 40.02 -2.94 -3.50
N VAL A 65 39.16 -2.76 -4.50
CA VAL A 65 38.15 -1.70 -4.56
C VAL A 65 36.74 -2.28 -4.42
N ARG A 66 35.76 -1.42 -4.12
CA ARG A 66 34.35 -1.83 -4.13
C ARG A 66 33.93 -2.14 -5.56
N ASN A 67 33.24 -3.26 -5.78
CA ASN A 67 32.73 -3.61 -7.10
C ASN A 67 31.82 -2.48 -7.64
N PRO A 68 32.15 -1.87 -8.80
CA PRO A 68 31.34 -0.82 -9.43
C PRO A 68 29.89 -1.24 -9.69
N SER A 69 29.65 -2.52 -9.99
CA SER A 69 28.33 -3.10 -10.24
C SER A 69 27.39 -2.96 -9.06
N ILE A 70 27.90 -2.79 -7.83
CA ILE A 70 27.02 -2.54 -6.67
C ILE A 70 26.38 -1.16 -6.78
N SER A 71 27.09 -0.14 -7.28
CA SER A 71 26.49 1.18 -7.50
C SER A 71 25.43 1.11 -8.59
N THR A 72 25.73 0.41 -9.70
CA THR A 72 24.75 0.13 -10.76
C THR A 72 23.52 -0.58 -10.21
N LEU A 73 23.71 -1.61 -9.39
CA LEU A 73 22.63 -2.37 -8.76
C LEU A 73 21.74 -1.47 -7.88
N GLN A 74 22.36 -0.60 -7.07
CA GLN A 74 21.64 0.36 -6.22
C GLN A 74 20.82 1.36 -7.04
N ASP A 75 21.39 1.89 -8.12
CA ASP A 75 20.69 2.87 -8.96
C ASP A 75 19.58 2.23 -9.77
N MET A 76 19.81 1.05 -10.37
CA MET A 76 18.76 0.30 -11.05
C MET A 76 17.65 -0.12 -10.09
N THR A 77 17.97 -0.48 -8.84
CA THR A 77 16.94 -0.79 -7.83
C THR A 77 16.01 0.40 -7.58
N LYS A 78 16.56 1.62 -7.47
CA LYS A 78 15.75 2.84 -7.28
C LYS A 78 14.86 3.10 -8.49
N GLN A 79 15.41 2.98 -9.70
CA GLN A 79 14.66 3.18 -10.93
C GLN A 79 13.56 2.11 -11.08
N LEU A 80 13.88 0.83 -10.91
CA LEU A 80 12.92 -0.25 -10.94
C LEU A 80 11.84 -0.13 -9.86
N ASN A 81 12.13 0.42 -8.69
CA ASN A 81 11.08 0.71 -7.69
C ASN A 81 10.13 1.83 -8.15
N THR A 82 10.62 2.77 -8.96
CA THR A 82 9.82 3.86 -9.54
C THR A 82 8.87 3.33 -10.61
N TRP A 83 9.38 2.47 -11.49
CA TRP A 83 8.65 1.90 -12.63
C TRP A 83 7.90 0.61 -12.29
N GLY A 84 8.29 -0.07 -11.22
CA GLY A 84 7.86 -1.43 -10.90
C GLY A 84 6.36 -1.53 -10.68
N ALA A 85 5.71 -0.52 -10.10
CA ALA A 85 4.27 -0.51 -9.92
C ALA A 85 3.51 -0.43 -11.27
N GLU A 86 4.08 0.23 -12.27
CA GLU A 86 3.48 0.37 -13.60
C GLU A 86 3.50 -0.96 -14.35
N PHE A 87 4.61 -1.70 -14.26
CA PHE A 87 4.77 -2.96 -14.98
C PHE A 87 4.64 -4.23 -14.12
N ALA A 88 4.21 -4.10 -12.87
CA ALA A 88 4.00 -5.25 -12.01
C ALA A 88 2.80 -6.10 -12.49
N PRO A 89 2.85 -7.43 -12.27
CA PRO A 89 1.72 -8.30 -12.52
C PRO A 89 0.49 -7.81 -11.76
N PRO A 90 -0.74 -7.95 -12.32
CA PRO A 90 -1.97 -7.45 -11.70
C PRO A 90 -2.25 -8.02 -10.28
N ASN A 91 -1.65 -9.16 -9.94
CA ASN A 91 -1.73 -9.78 -8.62
C ASN A 91 -0.62 -9.31 -7.64
N SER A 92 0.18 -8.31 -8.00
CA SER A 92 1.21 -7.73 -7.12
C SER A 92 0.64 -6.78 -6.08
N MET A 93 -0.69 -6.69 -5.93
CA MET A 93 -1.30 -5.94 -4.85
C MET A 93 -0.60 -6.35 -3.56
N PRO A 94 0.01 -5.40 -2.82
CA PRO A 94 0.71 -5.73 -1.60
C PRO A 94 -0.21 -6.56 -0.72
N LYS A 95 0.31 -7.64 -0.11
CA LYS A 95 -0.45 -8.39 0.89
C LYS A 95 -1.04 -7.37 1.87
N ARG A 96 -2.37 -7.32 1.98
CA ARG A 96 -3.07 -6.30 2.78
C ARG A 96 -2.53 -6.33 4.21
N ARG A 97 -1.71 -5.33 4.55
CA ARG A 97 -1.15 -5.22 5.88
C ARG A 97 -2.24 -4.69 6.81
N ARG A 98 -2.53 -5.43 7.88
CA ARG A 98 -3.49 -5.00 8.90
C ARG A 98 -3.09 -3.63 9.47
N GLY A 99 -4.10 -2.80 9.69
CA GLY A 99 -3.96 -1.45 10.21
C GLY A 99 -5.20 -1.06 10.99
N THR A 100 -5.12 0.08 11.68
CA THR A 100 -6.12 0.53 12.65
C THR A 100 -7.50 0.68 12.00
N MET A 101 -7.58 1.28 10.82
CA MET A 101 -8.86 1.49 10.13
C MET A 101 -9.44 0.18 9.62
N TYR A 102 -8.62 -0.68 9.02
CA TYR A 102 -9.06 -2.00 8.57
C TYR A 102 -9.60 -2.87 9.72
N ASP A 103 -8.88 -2.92 10.84
CA ASP A 103 -9.26 -3.74 11.99
C ASP A 103 -10.53 -3.19 12.67
N ALA A 104 -10.66 -1.87 12.80
CA ALA A 104 -11.88 -1.23 13.31
C ALA A 104 -13.09 -1.53 12.42
N THR A 105 -12.92 -1.45 11.10
CA THR A 105 -13.96 -1.78 10.12
C THR A 105 -14.41 -3.23 10.25
N CYS A 106 -13.47 -4.17 10.34
CA CYS A 106 -13.80 -5.59 10.49
C CYS A 106 -14.57 -5.85 11.78
N LYS A 107 -14.21 -5.18 12.89
CA LYS A 107 -14.94 -5.27 14.16
C LYS A 107 -16.36 -4.71 14.04
N SER A 108 -16.54 -3.54 13.43
CA SER A 108 -17.86 -2.93 13.23
C SER A 108 -18.77 -3.80 12.37
N VAL A 109 -18.25 -4.38 11.27
CA VAL A 109 -19.02 -5.29 10.42
C VAL A 109 -19.37 -6.59 11.16
N ALA A 110 -18.45 -7.16 11.93
CA ALA A 110 -18.71 -8.37 12.69
C ALA A 110 -19.75 -8.17 13.81
N ALA A 111 -19.79 -6.99 14.42
CA ALA A 111 -20.75 -6.62 15.45
C ALA A 111 -22.15 -6.26 14.90
N ALA A 112 -22.27 -6.02 13.60
CA ALA A 112 -23.52 -5.65 12.95
C ALA A 112 -24.37 -6.90 12.65
N GLU A 113 -25.26 -7.25 13.58
CA GLU A 113 -26.14 -8.42 13.46
C GLU A 113 -26.99 -8.42 12.17
N HIS A 114 -27.44 -7.24 11.72
CA HIS A 114 -28.25 -7.09 10.52
C HIS A 114 -27.52 -7.44 9.21
N LEU A 115 -26.19 -7.55 9.24
CA LEU A 115 -25.36 -7.91 8.08
C LEU A 115 -25.01 -9.40 8.04
N LYS A 116 -25.23 -10.16 9.13
CA LYS A 116 -24.77 -11.55 9.22
C LYS A 116 -25.54 -12.46 8.26
N GLY A 117 -24.80 -13.23 7.46
CA GLY A 117 -25.37 -14.20 6.51
C GLY A 117 -26.07 -13.56 5.30
N ARG A 118 -25.96 -12.25 5.12
CA ARG A 118 -26.64 -11.50 4.06
C ARG A 118 -25.68 -11.28 2.88
N ALA A 119 -25.79 -12.15 1.88
CA ALA A 119 -24.90 -12.15 0.72
C ALA A 119 -24.98 -10.86 -0.10
N GLU A 120 -26.12 -10.15 -0.07
CA GLU A 120 -26.32 -8.89 -0.79
C GLU A 120 -25.37 -7.77 -0.34
N TYR A 121 -24.85 -7.84 0.90
CA TYR A 121 -23.90 -6.85 1.43
C TYR A 121 -22.43 -7.26 1.22
N ALA A 122 -22.14 -8.48 0.75
CA ALA A 122 -20.78 -9.01 0.68
C ALA A 122 -19.83 -8.12 -0.15
N GLY A 123 -20.30 -7.67 -1.32
CA GLY A 123 -19.52 -6.78 -2.18
C GLY A 123 -19.22 -5.42 -1.54
N THR A 124 -20.22 -4.82 -0.89
CA THR A 124 -20.06 -3.53 -0.20
C THR A 124 -19.15 -3.67 1.03
N ILE A 125 -19.25 -4.77 1.79
CA ILE A 125 -18.37 -5.06 2.93
C ILE A 125 -16.90 -5.15 2.46
N GLU A 126 -16.63 -5.87 1.37
CA GLU A 126 -15.26 -5.98 0.85
C GLU A 126 -14.75 -4.66 0.26
N ALA A 127 -15.61 -3.87 -0.38
CA ALA A 127 -15.24 -2.54 -0.85
C ALA A 127 -14.86 -1.61 0.33
N VAL A 128 -15.65 -1.60 1.39
CA VAL A 128 -15.37 -0.77 2.59
C VAL A 128 -14.08 -1.22 3.29
N LYS A 129 -13.84 -2.53 3.44
CA LYS A 129 -12.57 -3.05 3.95
C LYS A 129 -11.38 -2.66 3.06
N THR A 130 -11.55 -2.65 1.75
CA THR A 130 -10.50 -2.25 0.81
C THR A 130 -10.16 -0.77 0.98
N LEU A 131 -11.17 0.10 1.09
CA LEU A 131 -10.98 1.52 1.33
C LEU A 131 -10.34 1.79 2.71
N ALA A 132 -10.73 1.06 3.75
CA ALA A 132 -10.11 1.14 5.08
C ALA A 132 -8.61 0.79 5.03
N TRP A 133 -8.25 -0.27 4.29
CA TRP A 133 -6.85 -0.64 4.09
C TRP A 133 -6.08 0.44 3.30
N LEU A 134 -6.67 1.04 2.27
CA LEU A 134 -6.03 2.14 1.54
C LEU A 134 -5.77 3.37 2.42
N ILE A 135 -6.66 3.65 3.39
CA ILE A 135 -6.44 4.70 4.38
C ILE A 135 -5.24 4.36 5.27
N ASP A 136 -5.12 3.11 5.73
CA ASP A 136 -3.96 2.65 6.51
C ASP A 136 -2.66 2.74 5.70
N GLU A 137 -2.66 2.40 4.40
CA GLU A 137 -1.48 2.57 3.55
C GLU A 137 -1.11 4.04 3.35
N ALA A 138 -2.10 4.92 3.20
CA ALA A 138 -1.88 6.36 3.10
C ALA A 138 -1.27 6.92 4.40
N GLN A 139 -1.73 6.45 5.57
CA GLN A 139 -1.13 6.80 6.87
C GLN A 139 0.34 6.40 6.96
N ARG A 140 0.70 5.20 6.49
CA ARG A 140 2.09 4.71 6.51
C ARG A 140 2.99 5.44 5.51
N SER A 141 2.44 5.84 4.37
CA SER A 141 3.17 6.49 3.28
C SER A 141 3.46 7.97 3.52
N GLY A 142 2.79 8.60 4.50
CA GLY A 142 3.05 9.96 4.95
C GLY A 142 2.06 11.02 4.43
N LEU A 143 2.37 12.28 4.71
CA LEU A 143 1.42 13.41 4.61
C LEU A 143 0.82 13.60 3.22
N HIS A 144 1.62 13.49 2.16
CA HIS A 144 1.13 13.70 0.79
C HIS A 144 0.12 12.62 0.35
N ALA A 145 0.44 11.34 0.62
CA ALA A 145 -0.47 10.23 0.32
C ALA A 145 -1.78 10.34 1.12
N MET A 146 -1.68 10.78 2.38
CA MET A 146 -2.85 11.08 3.21
C MET A 146 -3.70 12.22 2.64
N GLN A 147 -3.07 13.32 2.19
CA GLN A 147 -3.78 14.43 1.55
C GLN A 147 -4.53 13.99 0.28
N SER A 148 -3.92 13.15 -0.56
CA SER A 148 -4.60 12.57 -1.72
C SER A 148 -5.79 11.68 -1.31
N ALA A 149 -5.62 10.83 -0.28
CA ALA A 149 -6.69 9.97 0.23
C ALA A 149 -7.88 10.77 0.80
N ALA A 150 -7.63 11.97 1.32
CA ALA A 150 -8.66 12.83 1.92
C ALA A 150 -9.76 13.27 0.95
N TYR A 151 -9.45 13.40 -0.34
CA TYR A 151 -10.41 13.91 -1.34
C TYR A 151 -11.18 12.83 -2.10
N GLY A 152 -10.83 11.55 -1.95
CA GLY A 152 -11.49 10.45 -2.67
C GLY A 152 -11.74 9.23 -1.80
N THR A 153 -10.66 8.66 -1.27
CA THR A 153 -10.70 7.41 -0.51
C THR A 153 -11.49 7.55 0.79
N ILE A 154 -11.23 8.59 1.59
CA ILE A 154 -11.91 8.80 2.88
C ILE A 154 -13.42 9.06 2.69
N PRO A 155 -13.87 9.99 1.82
CA PRO A 155 -15.30 10.20 1.59
C PRO A 155 -16.03 8.95 1.10
N SER A 156 -15.41 8.20 0.18
CA SER A 156 -15.98 6.95 -0.34
C SER A 156 -16.11 5.88 0.74
N TYR A 157 -15.10 5.78 1.61
CA TYR A 157 -15.11 4.90 2.78
C TYR A 157 -16.27 5.24 3.72
N LEU A 158 -16.43 6.53 4.07
CA LEU A 158 -17.50 6.99 4.94
C LEU A 158 -18.89 6.72 4.32
N LYS A 159 -19.05 6.93 3.02
CA LYS A 159 -20.30 6.63 2.30
C LYS A 159 -20.63 5.13 2.33
N GLY A 160 -19.65 4.27 2.13
CA GLY A 160 -19.84 2.82 2.20
C GLY A 160 -20.17 2.35 3.62
N CYS A 161 -19.53 2.93 4.63
CA CYS A 161 -19.86 2.68 6.04
C CYS A 161 -21.31 3.09 6.36
N ALA A 162 -21.74 4.27 5.91
CA ALA A 162 -23.11 4.73 6.07
C ALA A 162 -24.13 3.80 5.36
N ALA A 163 -23.81 3.32 4.15
CA ALA A 163 -24.67 2.39 3.41
C ALA A 163 -24.84 1.04 4.12
N LEU A 164 -23.78 0.56 4.77
CA LEU A 164 -23.81 -0.66 5.60
C LEU A 164 -24.40 -0.43 7.00
N GLN A 165 -24.67 0.83 7.36
CA GLN A 165 -25.02 1.23 8.72
C GLN A 165 -23.99 0.76 9.75
N VAL A 166 -22.72 0.80 9.36
CA VAL A 166 -21.58 0.50 10.23
C VAL A 166 -20.80 1.76 10.50
N THR A 167 -20.29 1.84 11.72
CA THR A 167 -19.65 3.03 12.25
C THR A 167 -18.14 3.03 11.97
N PRO A 168 -17.55 4.15 11.50
CA PRO A 168 -16.17 4.50 11.83
C PRO A 168 -16.08 5.40 13.08
N ALA A 169 -17.13 6.19 13.37
CA ALA A 169 -17.26 6.96 14.60
C ALA A 169 -18.74 7.25 14.93
N THR A 170 -19.25 6.57 15.95
CA THR A 170 -20.48 6.92 16.64
C THR A 170 -20.02 6.80 18.08
N PRO A 171 -19.90 7.91 18.83
CA PRO A 171 -19.71 7.82 20.27
C PRO A 171 -20.87 7.00 20.88
N PRO A 172 -20.64 6.33 22.02
CA PRO A 172 -21.62 5.43 22.61
C PRO A 172 -22.98 6.13 22.72
N SER A 173 -24.01 5.49 22.15
CA SER A 173 -25.40 5.89 22.36
C SER A 173 -25.67 5.95 23.86
N GLU A 174 -26.19 7.07 24.34
CA GLU A 174 -26.38 7.40 25.75
C GLU A 174 -27.06 6.27 26.52
N ALA A 175 -26.31 5.63 27.43
CA ALA A 175 -26.93 4.94 28.55
C ALA A 175 -27.46 6.00 29.53
N THR A 176 -28.75 6.28 29.39
CA THR A 176 -29.64 6.99 30.34
C THR A 176 -29.12 7.08 31.77
N LYS A 177 -28.66 8.26 32.21
CA LYS A 177 -28.59 8.61 33.64
C LYS A 177 -29.73 9.57 33.98
N LYS A 178 -30.70 9.07 34.75
CA LYS A 178 -31.81 9.84 35.33
C LYS A 178 -31.29 10.99 36.21
N PRO A 179 -32.03 12.12 36.34
CA PRO A 179 -31.62 13.24 37.18
C PRO A 179 -31.78 12.88 38.66
N GLY A 180 -30.67 12.81 39.39
CA GLY A 180 -30.64 12.66 40.84
C GLY A 180 -30.73 14.02 41.53
N LYS A 181 -31.81 14.22 42.30
CA LYS A 181 -32.12 15.36 43.18
C LYS A 181 -30.90 16.00 43.85
N SER A 182 -30.73 17.33 43.72
CA SER A 182 -29.87 18.12 44.59
C SER A 182 -30.49 18.23 45.98
N GLY A 183 -30.06 17.35 46.88
CA GLY A 183 -30.31 17.48 48.32
C GLY A 183 -29.30 18.46 48.92
N ASN A 184 -29.75 19.68 49.15
CA ASN A 184 -29.06 20.67 49.97
C ASN A 184 -28.85 20.10 51.38
N LYS A 185 -27.61 19.91 51.82
CA LYS A 185 -27.30 19.71 53.24
C LYS A 185 -26.00 20.42 53.59
N LEU A 186 -26.18 21.60 54.19
CA LEU A 186 -25.29 22.19 55.18
C LEU A 186 -24.48 21.12 55.91
N LEU A 187 -23.16 21.27 55.92
CA LEU A 187 -22.37 20.91 57.08
C LEU A 187 -21.58 22.12 57.55
N MET A 188 -22.00 22.58 58.73
CA MET A 188 -21.41 23.62 59.53
C MET A 188 -20.01 23.26 60.03
N MET A 189 -19.16 24.28 60.03
CA MET A 189 -18.22 24.70 61.09
C MET A 189 -17.11 23.77 61.59
N ARG A 190 -15.89 24.32 61.51
CA ARG A 190 -14.87 24.61 62.57
C ARG A 190 -13.48 24.29 62.00
N GLY A 191 -12.44 25.10 62.09
CA GLY A 191 -12.11 26.39 62.73
C GLY A 191 -10.68 26.74 62.25
N THR A 192 -10.31 28.01 62.09
CA THR A 192 -9.40 28.82 62.93
C THR A 192 -9.40 30.21 62.26
N SER A 193 -9.59 31.36 62.92
CA SER A 193 -9.19 31.81 64.25
C SER A 193 -10.22 32.77 64.85
#